data_AF-A0A255T2H3-F1
#
_entry.id   AF-A0A255T2H3-F1
#
_cell.length_a   1.000
_cell.length_b   1.000
_cell.length_c   1.000
_cell.angle_alpha   90.00
_cell.angle_beta   90.00
_cell.angle_gamma   90.00
#
_symmetry.space_group_name_H-M   'P 1'
#
loop_
_entity.id
_entity.type
_entity.pdbx_description
1 polymer ?
#
loop_
_entity_poly.entity_id
_entity_poly.type
_entity_poly.pdbx_seq_one_letter_code
_entity_poly.pdbx_strand_id
1 'polypeptide(L)'
;MSCSFHFKLFGVYFYVSRVRLKRRRETERTSVRKQMKRLRWVLYREQDGCCGLCGKQFGMDVMEIHHKEPVSVRPELMLKKSNLVLLCPNCHCGVHRGERKVIDD
;
A
#
# COMPACT_ATOMS: atom_id res chain seq x y z
N MET A 1 -25.17 7.20 -45.91
CA MET A 1 -23.73 7.44 -45.62
C MET A 1 -23.54 7.69 -44.13
N SER A 2 -23.59 6.65 -43.28
CA SER A 2 -23.71 6.87 -41.80
C SER A 2 -22.87 5.92 -40.93
N CYS A 3 -22.13 4.98 -41.52
CA CYS A 3 -21.43 3.94 -40.75
C CYS A 3 -20.07 4.40 -40.19
N SER A 4 -19.37 5.31 -40.87
CA SER A 4 -18.01 5.74 -40.51
C SER A 4 -17.94 6.74 -39.34
N PHE A 5 -19.03 7.46 -39.04
CA PHE A 5 -19.07 8.47 -37.96
C PHE A 5 -19.20 7.80 -36.58
N HIS A 6 -19.94 6.70 -36.50
CA HIS A 6 -20.17 5.96 -35.27
C HIS A 6 -18.89 5.28 -34.75
N PHE A 7 -18.06 4.70 -35.64
CA PHE A 7 -16.76 4.12 -35.28
C PHE A 7 -15.76 5.15 -34.75
N LYS A 8 -15.72 6.37 -35.30
CA LYS A 8 -14.88 7.46 -34.78
C LYS A 8 -15.35 7.93 -33.40
N LEU A 9 -16.66 8.03 -33.18
CA LEU A 9 -17.23 8.32 -31.86
C LEU A 9 -16.90 7.25 -30.83
N PHE A 10 -16.99 5.96 -31.20
CA PHE A 10 -16.57 4.85 -30.34
C PHE A 10 -15.07 4.91 -30.04
N GLY A 11 -14.21 5.15 -31.03
CA GLY A 11 -12.77 5.31 -30.84
C GLY A 11 -12.41 6.45 -29.88
N VAL A 12 -13.05 7.62 -30.04
CA VAL A 12 -12.89 8.76 -29.13
C VAL A 12 -13.45 8.43 -27.73
N TYR A 13 -14.62 7.79 -27.65
CA TYR A 13 -15.21 7.37 -26.37
C TYR A 13 -14.31 6.38 -25.63
N PHE A 14 -13.78 5.35 -26.30
CA PHE A 14 -12.84 4.39 -25.72
C PHE A 14 -11.55 5.08 -25.27
N TYR A 15 -11.00 5.99 -26.08
CA TYR A 15 -9.81 6.77 -25.73
C TYR A 15 -10.05 7.63 -24.48
N VAL A 16 -11.09 8.46 -24.48
CA VAL A 16 -11.45 9.33 -23.35
C VAL A 16 -11.75 8.49 -22.10
N SER A 17 -12.42 7.34 -22.24
CA SER A 17 -12.69 6.42 -21.14
C SER A 17 -11.39 5.85 -20.56
N ARG A 18 -10.44 5.43 -21.39
CA ARG A 18 -9.11 4.97 -20.93
C ARG A 18 -8.34 6.09 -20.21
N VAL A 19 -8.35 7.32 -20.73
CA VAL A 19 -7.71 8.47 -20.08
C VAL A 19 -8.34 8.75 -18.71
N ARG A 20 -9.67 8.72 -18.61
CA ARG A 20 -10.40 8.88 -17.34
C ARG A 20 -10.07 7.77 -16.35
N LEU A 21 -10.05 6.51 -16.78
CA LEU A 21 -9.68 5.36 -15.94
C LEU A 21 -8.23 5.46 -15.45
N LYS A 22 -7.29 5.86 -16.32
CA LYS A 22 -5.89 6.10 -15.94
C LYS A 22 -5.78 7.18 -14.87
N ARG A 23 -6.43 8.33 -15.08
CA ARG A 23 -6.44 9.44 -14.10
C ARG A 23 -7.04 9.00 -12.75
N ARG A 24 -8.15 8.26 -12.77
CA ARG A 24 -8.77 7.71 -11.55
C ARG A 24 -7.79 6.82 -10.76
N ARG A 25 -7.11 5.90 -11.44
CA ARG A 25 -6.09 5.03 -10.80
C ARG A 25 -4.94 5.83 -10.20
N GLU A 26 -4.48 6.89 -10.87
CA GLU A 26 -3.44 7.78 -10.36
C GLU A 26 -3.90 8.53 -9.09
N THR A 27 -5.14 9.04 -9.09
CA THR A 27 -5.74 9.66 -7.92
C THR A 27 -5.87 8.67 -6.75
N GLU A 28 -6.35 7.45 -7.02
CA GLU A 28 -6.46 6.37 -6.02
C GLU A 28 -5.08 6.01 -5.44
N ARG A 29 -4.07 5.78 -6.28
CA ARG A 29 -2.69 5.51 -5.85
C ARG A 29 -2.12 6.63 -4.97
N THR A 30 -2.38 7.88 -5.36
CA THR A 30 -1.94 9.06 -4.59
C THR A 30 -2.62 9.10 -3.23
N SER A 31 -3.93 8.80 -3.17
CA SER A 31 -4.70 8.72 -1.92
C SER A 31 -4.14 7.65 -0.99
N VAL A 32 -3.94 6.42 -1.51
CA VAL A 32 -3.38 5.29 -0.77
C VAL A 32 -1.99 5.63 -0.22
N ARG A 33 -1.12 6.24 -1.03
CA ARG A 33 0.23 6.66 -0.58
C ARG A 33 0.17 7.67 0.57
N LYS A 34 -0.75 8.64 0.51
CA LYS A 34 -0.97 9.61 1.60
C LYS A 34 -1.47 8.93 2.87
N GLN A 35 -2.42 8.00 2.76
CA GLN A 35 -2.93 7.23 3.89
C GLN A 35 -1.85 6.36 4.53
N MET A 36 -1.07 5.64 3.72
CA MET A 36 0.04 4.81 4.21
C MET A 36 1.10 5.65 4.96
N LYS A 37 1.43 6.85 4.45
CA LYS A 37 2.32 7.79 5.15
C LYS A 37 1.76 8.17 6.52
N ARG A 38 0.46 8.45 6.63
CA ARG A 38 -0.19 8.76 7.92
C ARG A 38 -0.15 7.57 8.87
N LEU A 39 -0.46 6.37 8.39
CA LEU A 39 -0.40 5.14 9.18
C LEU A 39 1.01 4.86 9.71
N ARG A 40 2.06 5.14 8.91
CA ARG A 40 3.46 5.04 9.37
C ARG A 40 3.73 5.90 10.59
N TRP A 41 3.27 7.15 10.58
CA TRP A 41 3.41 8.06 11.72
C TRP A 41 2.63 7.59 12.95
N VAL A 42 1.42 7.05 12.75
CA VAL A 42 0.60 6.51 13.85
C VAL A 42 1.30 5.30 14.48
N LEU A 43 1.71 4.32 13.67
CA LEU A 43 2.39 3.10 14.14
C LEU A 43 3.69 3.43 14.85
N TYR A 44 4.49 4.36 14.33
CA TYR A 44 5.74 4.76 14.97
C TYR A 44 5.53 5.33 16.36
N ARG A 45 4.50 6.16 16.55
CA ARG A 45 4.16 6.71 17.87
C ARG A 45 3.61 5.64 18.82
N GLU A 46 2.78 4.73 18.32
CA GLU A 46 2.22 3.63 19.12
C GLU A 46 3.28 2.61 19.54
N GLN A 47 4.30 2.39 18.72
CA GLN A 47 5.42 1.47 19.00
C GLN A 47 6.61 2.18 19.66
N ASP A 48 6.50 3.47 20.00
CA ASP A 48 7.58 4.28 20.58
C ASP A 48 8.91 4.24 19.79
N GLY A 49 8.80 4.15 18.45
CA GLY A 49 9.93 3.97 17.55
C GLY A 49 10.62 2.59 17.62
N CYS A 50 10.07 1.65 18.39
CA CYS A 50 10.58 0.29 18.49
C CYS A 50 10.09 -0.57 17.32
N CYS A 51 10.95 -1.50 16.89
CA CYS A 51 10.59 -2.53 15.94
C CYS A 51 9.63 -3.54 16.58
N GLY A 52 8.47 -3.77 15.96
CA GLY A 52 7.48 -4.75 16.44
C GLY A 52 7.92 -6.21 16.43
N LEU A 53 9.17 -6.52 16.08
CA LEU A 53 9.76 -7.86 16.17
C LEU A 53 10.95 -7.94 17.11
N CYS A 54 11.95 -7.06 16.95
CA CYS A 54 13.18 -7.14 17.77
C CYS A 54 13.17 -6.20 18.97
N GLY A 55 12.16 -5.34 19.11
CA GLY A 55 12.03 -4.39 20.22
C GLY A 55 13.05 -3.25 20.24
N LYS A 56 14.07 -3.26 19.37
CA LYS A 56 15.06 -2.19 19.28
C LYS A 56 14.45 -0.92 18.71
N GLN A 57 14.92 0.23 19.18
CA GLN A 57 14.46 1.54 18.73
C GLN A 57 15.21 1.99 17.48
N PHE A 58 14.50 2.62 16.55
CA PHE A 58 15.04 3.13 15.29
C PHE A 58 14.41 4.48 14.94
N GLY A 59 15.11 5.25 14.10
CA GLY A 59 14.55 6.45 13.49
C GLY A 59 13.41 6.13 12.53
N MET A 60 12.45 7.04 12.43
CA MET A 60 11.27 6.87 11.57
C MET A 60 11.64 6.62 10.10
N ASP A 61 12.68 7.26 9.61
CA ASP A 61 13.18 7.19 8.24
C ASP A 61 13.66 5.79 7.87
N VAL A 62 14.22 5.05 8.84
CA VAL A 62 14.74 3.69 8.67
C VAL A 62 13.64 2.62 8.71
N MET A 63 12.56 2.89 9.44
CA MET A 63 11.52 1.90 9.74
C MET A 63 10.55 1.66 8.59
N GLU A 64 10.16 0.41 8.32
CA GLU A 64 9.29 0.03 7.20
C GLU A 64 7.97 -0.56 7.69
N ILE A 65 6.88 -0.28 6.96
CA ILE A 65 5.58 -0.93 7.22
C ILE A 65 5.60 -2.30 6.57
N HIS A 66 5.25 -3.31 7.35
CA HIS A 66 4.97 -4.66 6.89
C HIS A 66 3.49 -4.97 7.01
N HIS A 67 2.93 -5.61 5.98
CA HIS A 67 1.58 -6.19 6.03
C HIS A 67 1.67 -7.60 6.61
N LYS A 68 0.96 -7.87 7.71
CA LYS A 68 0.93 -9.20 8.35
C LYS A 68 0.29 -10.24 7.42
N GLU A 69 -0.91 -9.92 6.93
CA GLU A 69 -1.57 -10.61 5.83
C GLU A 69 -1.22 -9.91 4.50
N PRO A 70 -0.65 -10.64 3.51
CA PRO A 70 -0.27 -10.05 2.23
C PRO A 70 -1.45 -9.40 1.50
N VAL A 71 -1.21 -8.24 0.88
CA VAL A 71 -2.22 -7.50 0.10
C VAL A 71 -2.75 -8.32 -1.09
N SER A 72 -1.96 -9.25 -1.63
CA SER A 72 -2.38 -10.17 -2.69
C SER A 72 -3.45 -11.16 -2.25
N VAL A 73 -3.48 -11.51 -0.96
CA VAL A 73 -4.44 -12.45 -0.37
C VAL A 73 -5.63 -11.69 0.23
N ARG A 74 -5.35 -10.61 0.97
CA ARG A 74 -6.35 -9.81 1.70
C ARG A 74 -6.27 -8.32 1.37
N PRO A 75 -6.68 -7.90 0.16
CA PRO A 75 -6.58 -6.51 -0.28
C PRO A 75 -7.39 -5.52 0.58
N GLU A 76 -8.48 -5.97 1.18
CA GLU A 76 -9.32 -5.19 2.10
C GLU A 76 -8.61 -4.78 3.39
N LEU A 77 -7.52 -5.46 3.75
CA LEU A 77 -6.70 -5.17 4.93
C LEU A 77 -5.52 -4.22 4.63
N MET A 78 -5.31 -3.80 3.38
CA MET A 78 -4.14 -3.01 2.96
C MET A 78 -3.90 -1.75 3.79
N LEU A 79 -4.97 -1.09 4.25
CA LEU A 79 -4.92 0.15 5.04
C LEU A 79 -5.46 -0.03 6.47
N LYS A 80 -5.70 -1.27 6.89
CA LYS A 80 -6.16 -1.57 8.25
C LYS A 80 -4.96 -1.62 9.17
N LYS A 81 -4.88 -0.68 10.12
CA LYS A 81 -3.77 -0.58 11.09
C LYS A 81 -3.49 -1.91 11.79
N SER A 82 -4.52 -2.70 12.12
CA SER A 82 -4.39 -4.02 12.75
C SER A 82 -3.58 -5.03 11.91
N ASN A 83 -3.57 -4.87 10.59
CA ASN A 83 -2.81 -5.69 9.65
C ASN A 83 -1.41 -5.11 9.34
N LEU A 84 -1.03 -4.03 10.00
CA LEU A 84 0.24 -3.34 9.77
C LEU A 84 1.11 -3.42 11.01
N VAL A 85 2.40 -3.62 10.81
CA VAL A 85 3.42 -3.56 11.86
C VAL A 85 4.62 -2.77 11.34
N LEU A 86 5.34 -2.09 12.24
CA LEU A 86 6.49 -1.29 11.87
C LEU A 86 7.75 -2.08 12.22
N LEU A 87 8.59 -2.36 11.23
CA LEU A 87 9.75 -3.23 11.36
C LEU A 87 11.02 -2.50 10.92
N CYS A 88 12.15 -2.83 11.54
CA CYS A 88 13.44 -2.44 11.02
C CYS A 88 13.78 -3.23 9.73
N PRO A 89 14.68 -2.72 8.87
CA PRO A 89 15.00 -3.36 7.58
C PRO A 89 15.43 -4.83 7.72
N ASN A 90 16.20 -5.15 8.76
CA ASN A 90 16.66 -6.52 9.01
C ASN A 90 15.50 -7.46 9.34
N CYS A 91 14.58 -7.02 10.21
CA CYS A 91 13.41 -7.84 10.57
C CYS A 91 12.43 -7.94 9.41
N HIS A 92 12.20 -6.83 8.70
CA HIS A 92 11.34 -6.80 7.52
C HIS A 92 11.82 -7.79 6.45
N CYS A 93 13.12 -7.76 6.12
CA CYS A 93 13.73 -8.70 5.18
C CYS A 93 13.64 -10.14 5.69
N GLY A 94 13.91 -10.38 6.98
CA GLY A 94 13.79 -11.70 7.59
C GLY A 94 12.38 -12.29 7.50
N VAL A 95 11.33 -11.47 7.63
CA VAL A 95 9.94 -11.94 7.45
C VAL A 95 9.68 -12.33 5.99
N HIS A 96 10.09 -11.51 5.01
CA HIS A 96 9.94 -11.86 3.59
C HIS A 96 10.68 -13.14 3.19
N ARG A 97 11.78 -13.47 3.87
CA ARG A 97 12.53 -14.73 3.68
C ARG A 97 11.95 -15.92 4.44
N GLY A 98 10.96 -15.71 5.32
CA GLY A 98 10.40 -16.75 6.19
C GLY A 98 11.28 -17.12 7.39
N GLU A 99 12.34 -16.35 7.67
CA GLU A 99 13.24 -16.56 8.81
C GLU A 99 12.65 -16.05 10.14
N ARG A 100 11.65 -15.16 10.06
CA ARG A 100 10.94 -14.57 11.20
C ARG A 100 9.45 -14.56 10.94
N LYS A 101 8.64 -14.67 11.99
CA LYS A 101 7.17 -14.51 11.92
C LYS A 101 6.75 -13.35 12.81
N VAL A 102 5.91 -12.47 12.28
CA VAL A 102 5.21 -11.48 13.10
C VAL A 102 4.22 -12.25 13.96
N ILE A 103 4.38 -12.18 15.27
CA ILE A 103 3.44 -12.80 16.21
C ILE A 103 2.27 -11.84 16.35
N ASP A 104 1.06 -12.36 16.16
CA ASP A 104 -0.17 -11.65 16.43
C ASP A 104 -0.58 -11.92 17.88
N ASP A 105 -0.45 -10.89 18.73
CA ASP A 105 -1.03 -10.84 20.08
C ASP A 105 -2.54 -10.59 20.03
#